data_AF-A0A2E9QWX9-F1
#
_entry.id   AF-A0A2E9QWX9-F1
#
_cell.length_a   1.000
_cell.length_b   1.000
_cell.length_c   1.000
_cell.angle_alpha   90.00
_cell.angle_beta   90.00
_cell.angle_gamma   90.00
#
_symmetry.space_group_name_H-M   'P 1'
#
loop_
_entity.id
_entity.type
_entity.pdbx_description
1 polymer ?
#
loop_
_entity_poly.entity_id
_entity_poly.type
_entity_poly.pdbx_seq_one_letter_code
_entity_poly.pdbx_strand_id
1 'polypeptide(L)'
;MKKSMAFLTEQGRYLGRLEPAFSKNCFLREAQYKKSFSEEKSLEAARCIIGGKLANQRTYLVRGNRTRRTERLGHAIKKLKMMERKLCTVDNIPSLLGFEGTASSFYLSESL
;
A
#
# COMPACT_ATOMS: atom_id res chain seq x y z
N MET A 1 24.22 -8.94 16.69
CA MET A 1 23.49 -8.63 15.45
C MET A 1 22.17 -9.41 15.45
N LYS A 2 21.01 -8.75 15.48
CA LYS A 2 19.70 -9.42 15.42
C LYS A 2 19.44 -9.84 13.96
N LYS A 3 19.41 -11.15 13.69
CA LYS A 3 19.18 -11.71 12.34
C LYS A 3 17.80 -12.36 12.29
N SER A 4 17.04 -12.07 11.24
CA SER A 4 15.78 -12.72 10.93
C SER A 4 15.94 -13.69 9.75
N MET A 5 15.29 -14.85 9.79
CA MET A 5 15.34 -15.84 8.70
C MET A 5 13.92 -16.24 8.29
N ALA A 6 13.54 -15.96 7.03
CA ALA A 6 12.24 -16.32 6.48
C ALA A 6 12.32 -17.61 5.68
N PHE A 7 11.30 -18.47 5.83
CA PHE A 7 11.13 -19.71 5.09
C PHE A 7 10.02 -19.52 4.07
N LEU A 8 10.30 -19.90 2.83
CA LEU A 8 9.38 -19.79 1.71
C LEU A 8 9.29 -21.15 0.98
N THR A 9 8.22 -21.40 0.25
CA THR A 9 8.18 -22.49 -0.74
C THR A 9 9.08 -22.15 -1.93
N GLU A 10 9.34 -23.13 -2.80
CA GLU A 10 10.06 -22.92 -4.06
C GLU A 10 9.36 -21.86 -4.94
N GLN A 11 8.02 -21.81 -4.93
CA GLN A 11 7.21 -20.81 -5.62
C GLN A 11 7.12 -19.47 -4.87
N GLY A 12 7.88 -19.30 -3.78
CA GLY A 12 7.96 -18.05 -3.02
C GLY A 12 6.84 -17.80 -2.00
N ARG A 13 5.96 -18.78 -1.72
CA ARG A 13 4.90 -18.61 -0.72
C ARG A 13 5.49 -18.57 0.69
N TYR A 14 5.09 -17.59 1.50
CA TYR A 14 5.56 -17.44 2.88
C TYR A 14 5.09 -18.57 3.81
N LEU A 15 6.03 -19.24 4.48
CA LEU A 15 5.77 -20.32 5.45
C LEU A 15 5.92 -19.85 6.90
N GLY A 16 6.85 -18.92 7.16
CA GLY A 16 7.13 -18.44 8.50
C GLY A 16 8.48 -17.77 8.60
N ARG A 17 8.82 -17.27 9.79
CA ARG A 17 10.08 -16.57 10.03
C ARG A 17 10.57 -16.79 11.45
N LEU A 18 11.86 -17.07 11.58
CA LEU A 18 12.59 -16.96 12.84
C LEU A 18 12.98 -15.51 13.03
N GLU A 19 12.32 -14.86 13.99
CA GLU A 19 12.60 -13.47 14.37
C GLU A 19 13.19 -13.44 15.78
N PRO A 20 14.16 -12.55 16.04
CA PRO A 20 14.58 -12.23 17.40
C PRO A 20 13.41 -11.74 18.23
N ALA A 21 13.50 -11.89 19.56
CA ALA A 21 12.47 -11.41 20.48
C ALA A 21 12.08 -9.95 20.16
N PHE A 22 10.76 -9.70 20.15
CA PHE A 22 10.15 -8.42 19.81
C PHE A 22 10.83 -7.25 20.55
N SER A 23 10.80 -6.07 19.94
CA SER A 23 11.25 -4.85 20.62
C SER A 23 10.48 -4.67 21.93
N LYS A 24 11.17 -4.17 22.98
CA LYS A 24 10.58 -3.92 24.31
C LYS A 24 9.53 -2.79 24.33
N ASN A 25 9.17 -2.22 23.18
CA ASN A 25 8.24 -1.09 23.11
C ASN A 25 6.78 -1.59 23.18
N CYS A 26 6.37 -2.07 24.35
CA CYS A 26 4.99 -2.46 24.63
C CYS A 26 4.03 -1.28 24.49
N PHE A 27 4.45 -0.07 24.89
CA PHE A 27 3.64 1.16 24.80
C PHE A 27 3.23 1.50 23.37
N LEU A 28 4.12 1.31 22.38
CA LEU A 28 3.76 1.51 20.98
C LEU A 28 2.68 0.52 20.52
N ARG A 29 2.82 -0.77 20.88
CA ARG A 29 1.82 -1.79 20.54
C ARG A 29 0.49 -1.53 21.22
N GLU A 30 0.51 -1.17 22.49
CA GLU A 30 -0.69 -0.77 23.23
C GLU A 30 -1.40 0.41 22.56
N ALA A 31 -0.66 1.45 22.16
CA ALA A 31 -1.22 2.58 21.43
C ALA A 31 -1.80 2.17 20.06
N GLN A 32 -1.15 1.26 19.34
CA GLN A 32 -1.66 0.71 18.08
C GLN A 32 -2.97 -0.06 18.29
N TYR A 33 -3.04 -0.95 19.30
CA TYR A 33 -4.25 -1.69 19.63
C TYR A 33 -5.40 -0.76 20.04
N LYS A 34 -5.12 0.24 20.89
CA LYS A 34 -6.13 1.24 21.27
C LYS A 34 -6.66 2.01 20.05
N LYS A 35 -5.79 2.36 19.09
CA LYS A 35 -6.21 3.01 17.85
C LYS A 35 -7.03 2.08 16.94
N SER A 36 -6.71 0.79 16.89
CA SER A 36 -7.44 -0.16 16.03
C SER A 36 -8.88 -0.40 16.47
N PHE A 37 -9.24 -0.10 17.73
CA PHE A 37 -10.63 -0.16 18.19
C PHE A 37 -11.48 1.05 17.76
N SER A 38 -10.88 2.08 17.18
CA SER A 38 -11.60 3.22 16.62
C SER A 38 -11.64 3.10 15.10
N GLU A 39 -12.85 3.02 14.53
CA GLU A 39 -13.04 2.95 13.08
C GLU A 39 -12.46 4.18 12.38
N GLU A 40 -12.66 5.37 12.95
CA GLU A 40 -12.13 6.63 12.42
C GLU A 40 -10.59 6.62 12.34
N LYS A 41 -9.91 6.24 13.43
CA LYS A 41 -8.44 6.19 13.47
C LYS A 41 -7.89 5.08 12.59
N SER A 42 -8.61 3.96 12.50
CA SER A 42 -8.25 2.85 11.61
C SER A 42 -8.37 3.27 10.14
N LEU A 43 -9.43 4.01 9.80
CA LEU A 43 -9.64 4.55 8.47
C LEU A 43 -8.59 5.61 8.12
N GLU A 44 -8.22 6.48 9.05
CA GLU A 44 -7.12 7.44 8.86
C GLU A 44 -5.81 6.73 8.52
N ALA A 45 -5.42 5.73 9.32
CA ALA A 45 -4.22 4.95 9.07
C ALA A 45 -4.29 4.20 7.73
N ALA A 46 -5.43 3.60 7.40
CA ALA A 46 -5.65 2.91 6.13
C ALA A 46 -5.53 3.85 4.92
N ARG A 47 -6.08 5.07 5.00
CA ARG A 47 -5.94 6.10 3.96
C ARG A 47 -4.48 6.48 3.73
N CYS A 48 -3.69 6.63 4.80
CA CYS A 48 -2.26 6.90 4.68
C CYS A 48 -1.51 5.75 3.98
N ILE A 49 -1.79 4.50 4.35
CA ILE A 49 -1.16 3.31 3.75
C ILE A 49 -1.48 3.23 2.25
N ILE A 50 -2.76 3.35 1.89
CA ILE A 50 -3.20 3.28 0.50
C ILE A 50 -2.71 4.48 -0.31
N GLY A 51 -2.69 5.68 0.29
CA GLY A 51 -2.09 6.86 -0.33
C GLY A 51 -0.60 6.65 -0.67
N GLY A 52 0.17 6.06 0.25
CA GLY A 52 1.55 5.67 0.00
C GLY A 52 1.68 4.62 -1.11
N LYS A 53 0.79 3.62 -1.15
CA LYS A 53 0.76 2.60 -2.20
C LYS A 53 0.55 3.23 -3.59
N LEU A 54 -0.46 4.07 -3.74
CA LEU A 54 -0.77 4.75 -5.01
C LEU A 54 0.37 5.68 -5.45
N ALA A 55 0.97 6.42 -4.51
CA ALA A 55 2.12 7.28 -4.78
C ALA A 55 3.32 6.48 -5.31
N ASN A 56 3.58 5.31 -4.74
CA ASN A 56 4.65 4.42 -5.19
C ASN A 56 4.35 3.84 -6.59
N GLN A 57 3.12 3.36 -6.82
CA GLN A 57 2.67 2.87 -8.14
C GLN A 57 2.82 3.95 -9.21
N ARG A 58 2.34 5.17 -8.94
CA ARG A 58 2.47 6.31 -9.85
C ARG A 58 3.94 6.65 -10.10
N THR A 59 4.78 6.64 -9.07
CA THR A 59 6.22 6.91 -9.21
C THR A 59 6.89 5.88 -10.13
N TYR A 60 6.54 4.60 -9.98
CA TYR A 60 7.01 3.54 -10.86
C TYR A 60 6.60 3.80 -12.32
N LEU A 61 5.31 4.07 -12.58
CA LEU A 61 4.84 4.37 -13.93
C LEU A 61 5.49 5.64 -14.50
N VAL A 62 5.63 6.73 -13.73
CA VAL A 62 6.30 7.95 -14.19
C VAL A 62 7.73 7.67 -14.64
N ARG A 63 8.46 6.79 -13.95
CA ARG A 63 9.81 6.37 -14.37
C ARG A 63 9.75 5.58 -15.68
N GLY A 64 8.84 4.61 -15.80
CA GLY A 64 8.63 3.86 -17.04
C GLY A 64 8.17 4.73 -18.22
N ASN A 65 7.44 5.81 -17.97
CA ASN A 65 6.98 6.71 -19.02
C ASN A 65 8.11 7.49 -19.70
N ARG A 66 9.25 7.69 -19.02
CA ARG A 66 10.39 8.41 -19.59
C ARG A 66 10.95 7.70 -20.81
N THR A 67 10.89 6.37 -20.81
CA THR A 67 11.35 5.49 -21.89
C THR A 67 10.24 5.14 -22.86
N ARG A 68 9.08 4.64 -22.37
CA ARG A 68 8.00 4.12 -23.24
C ARG A 68 7.17 5.20 -23.92
N ARG A 69 6.91 6.32 -23.23
CA ARG A 69 6.14 7.49 -23.72
C ARG A 69 4.79 7.15 -24.40
N THR A 70 4.04 6.20 -23.86
CA THR A 70 2.73 5.82 -24.41
C THR A 70 1.62 6.67 -23.80
N GLU A 71 0.58 6.95 -24.59
CA GLU A 71 -0.59 7.70 -24.11
C GLU A 71 -1.33 6.98 -22.98
N ARG A 72 -1.43 5.65 -23.06
CA ARG A 72 -2.07 4.79 -22.04
C ARG A 72 -1.39 4.93 -20.68
N LEU A 73 -0.07 4.92 -20.66
CA LEU A 73 0.71 5.04 -19.44
C LEU A 73 0.63 6.46 -18.87
N GLY A 74 0.61 7.49 -19.74
CA GLY A 74 0.26 8.86 -19.36
C GLY A 74 -1.14 8.99 -18.75
N HIS A 75 -2.12 8.26 -19.28
CA HIS A 75 -3.49 8.20 -18.76
C HIS A 75 -3.54 7.56 -17.37
N ALA A 76 -2.90 6.40 -17.19
CA ALA A 76 -2.83 5.70 -15.90
C ALA A 76 -2.18 6.58 -14.82
N ILE A 77 -1.08 7.27 -15.13
CA ILE A 77 -0.43 8.23 -14.22
C ILE A 77 -1.41 9.33 -13.78
N LYS A 78 -2.17 9.91 -14.72
CA LYS A 78 -3.17 10.95 -14.42
C LYS A 78 -4.30 10.40 -13.54
N LYS A 79 -4.79 9.18 -13.83
CA LYS A 79 -5.83 8.51 -13.02
C LYS A 79 -5.36 8.25 -11.60
N LEU A 80 -4.17 7.68 -11.41
CA LEU A 80 -3.61 7.45 -10.07
C LEU A 80 -3.48 8.77 -9.28
N LYS A 81 -2.98 9.84 -9.92
CA LYS A 81 -2.87 11.17 -9.28
C LYS A 81 -4.24 11.73 -8.85
N MET A 82 -5.28 11.51 -9.65
CA MET A 82 -6.64 11.92 -9.30
C MET A 82 -7.18 11.09 -8.12
N MET A 83 -6.93 9.78 -8.11
CA MET A 83 -7.36 8.90 -7.03
C MET A 83 -6.66 9.21 -5.72
N GLU A 84 -5.35 9.48 -5.74
CA GLU A 84 -4.59 9.96 -4.57
C GLU A 84 -5.28 11.17 -3.91
N ARG A 85 -5.75 12.13 -4.71
CA ARG A 85 -6.46 13.33 -4.21
C ARG A 85 -7.82 13.02 -3.62
N LYS A 86 -8.51 12.00 -4.13
CA LYS A 86 -9.85 11.61 -3.66
C LYS A 86 -9.83 10.73 -2.42
N LEU A 87 -8.67 10.17 -2.04
CA LEU A 87 -8.58 9.31 -0.85
C LEU A 87 -9.03 10.02 0.43
N CYS A 88 -8.82 11.34 0.55
CA CYS A 88 -9.24 12.09 1.74
C CYS A 88 -10.77 12.20 1.88
N THR A 89 -11.53 12.03 0.81
CA THR A 89 -13.00 12.10 0.83
C THR A 89 -13.65 10.74 1.09
N VAL A 90 -12.86 9.68 1.24
CA VAL A 90 -13.38 8.33 1.52
C VAL A 90 -13.63 8.18 3.02
N ASP A 91 -14.85 7.85 3.38
CA ASP A 91 -15.38 7.88 4.76
C ASP A 91 -15.54 6.49 5.40
N ASN A 92 -15.27 5.41 4.66
CA ASN A 92 -15.36 4.04 5.18
C ASN A 92 -14.33 3.09 4.54
N ILE A 93 -13.98 2.01 5.25
CA ILE A 93 -12.98 1.03 4.80
C ILE A 93 -13.41 0.28 3.53
N PRO A 94 -14.65 -0.21 3.39
CA PRO A 94 -15.09 -0.88 2.15
C PRO A 94 -14.91 -0.02 0.89
N SER A 95 -15.31 1.24 0.92
CA SER A 95 -15.10 2.19 -0.19
C SER A 95 -13.61 2.44 -0.45
N LEU A 96 -12.80 2.50 0.61
CA LEU A 96 -11.35 2.67 0.50
C LEU A 96 -10.69 1.47 -0.19
N LEU A 97 -11.14 0.25 0.10
CA LEU A 97 -10.70 -0.98 -0.59
C LEU A 97 -11.13 -0.99 -2.07
N GLY A 98 -12.34 -0.53 -2.38
CA GLY A 98 -12.78 -0.38 -3.77
C GLY A 98 -11.91 0.62 -4.56
N PHE A 99 -11.51 1.73 -3.90
CA PHE A 99 -10.56 2.69 -4.46
C PHE A 99 -9.19 2.06 -4.72
N GLU A 100 -8.68 1.28 -3.78
CA GLU A 100 -7.41 0.57 -3.91
C GLU A 100 -7.43 -0.42 -5.08
N GLY A 101 -8.48 -1.26 -5.17
CA GLY A 101 -8.60 -2.24 -6.26
C GLY A 101 -8.68 -1.57 -7.63
N THR A 102 -9.46 -0.48 -7.74
CA THR A 102 -9.55 0.29 -8.98
C THR A 102 -8.20 0.91 -9.37
N ALA A 103 -7.46 1.46 -8.41
CA ALA A 103 -6.13 2.03 -8.65
C ALA A 103 -5.13 0.95 -9.08
N SER A 104 -5.15 -0.20 -8.40
CA SER A 104 -4.31 -1.35 -8.72
C SER A 104 -4.59 -1.90 -10.13
N SER A 105 -5.84 -1.89 -10.59
CA SER A 105 -6.20 -2.26 -11.96
C SER A 105 -5.53 -1.34 -13.01
N PHE A 106 -5.60 -0.02 -12.82
CA PHE A 106 -4.93 0.95 -13.71
C PHE A 106 -3.40 0.81 -13.69
N TYR A 107 -2.82 0.47 -12.54
CA TYR A 107 -1.39 0.23 -12.44
C TYR A 107 -0.98 -1.03 -13.19
N LEU A 108 -1.70 -2.14 -12.97
CA LEU A 108 -1.37 -3.44 -13.54
C LEU A 108 -1.52 -3.46 -15.06
N SER A 109 -2.52 -2.79 -15.62
CA SER A 109 -2.75 -2.74 -17.07
C SER A 109 -1.59 -2.11 -17.85
N GLU A 110 -0.73 -1.33 -17.20
CA GLU A 110 0.41 -0.64 -17.83
C GLU A 110 1.79 -1.06 -17.30
N SER A 111 1.83 -1.83 -16.21
CA SER A 111 3.08 -2.32 -15.61
C SER A 111 3.59 -3.60 -16.27
N LEU A 112 2.67 -4.43 -16.77
CA LEU A 112 2.92 -5.61 -17.59
C LEU A 112 2.98 -5.22 -19.08
#